data_AF-A0A0G0VA14-F1
#
_entry.id   AF-A0A0G0VA14-F1
#
_cell.length_a   1.000
_cell.length_b   1.000
_cell.length_c   1.000
_cell.angle_alpha   90.00
_cell.angle_beta   90.00
_cell.angle_gamma   90.00
#
_symmetry.space_group_name_H-M   'P 1'
#
loop_
_entity.id
_entity.type
_entity.pdbx_description
1 polymer ?
#
loop_
_entity_poly.entity_id
_entity_poly.type
_entity_poly.pdbx_seq_one_letter_code
_entity_poly.pdbx_strand_id
1 'polypeptide(L)'
;MIFFSFPHSFRDYVIFDEKPEVIEKWTAQIQEILDAIDKHNLQDLEKLTERHDRRSYAVEVCETLKEEGLDEEDKTLLAIGLWIQREQDKWSNRRIIAKTIIGGTHGLSSFLRNKGKSTCLDLSVLTKRMAENFHIAGDVEFSQLDGRVPHGYFRSNSGKIVDIWLGWKRGGLFQNEKKFEEKEEMSKHLCGK
;
A
#
# COMPACT_ATOMS: atom_id res chain seq x y z
N MET A 1 17.52 5.31 5.92
CA MET A 1 17.79 3.86 5.87
C MET A 1 16.83 3.22 6.86
N ILE A 2 15.94 2.34 6.40
CA ILE A 2 14.95 1.66 7.26
C ILE A 2 15.46 0.22 7.47
N PHE A 3 15.58 -0.22 8.73
CA PHE A 3 16.03 -1.56 9.09
C PHE A 3 14.88 -2.35 9.72
N PHE A 4 14.70 -3.59 9.30
CA PHE A 4 13.79 -4.56 9.93
C PHE A 4 14.60 -5.71 10.48
N SER A 5 14.33 -6.12 11.72
CA SER A 5 14.88 -7.35 12.31
C SER A 5 13.78 -8.43 12.32
N PHE A 6 13.95 -9.45 11.48
CA PHE A 6 13.07 -10.61 11.43
C PHE A 6 13.64 -11.76 12.29
N PRO A 7 12.83 -12.77 12.69
CA PRO A 7 13.31 -13.96 13.39
C PRO A 7 14.43 -14.68 12.60
N HIS A 8 15.29 -15.44 13.29
CA HIS A 8 16.61 -16.01 12.91
C HIS A 8 16.76 -16.83 11.59
N SER A 9 15.86 -16.71 10.61
CA SER A 9 15.94 -17.37 9.29
C SER A 9 15.84 -16.42 8.08
N PHE A 10 15.75 -15.11 8.30
CA PHE A 10 15.70 -14.10 7.23
C PHE A 10 17.06 -13.39 7.07
N ARG A 11 17.57 -13.30 5.83
CA ARG A 11 18.79 -12.54 5.50
C ARG A 11 18.51 -11.02 5.57
N ASP A 12 19.54 -10.22 5.85
CA ASP A 12 19.42 -8.75 5.95
C ASP A 12 18.68 -8.15 4.73
N TYR A 13 17.64 -7.36 5.01
CA TYR A 13 16.83 -6.68 4.02
C TYR A 13 17.07 -5.17 4.14
N VAL A 14 17.89 -4.62 3.24
CA VAL A 14 18.31 -3.22 3.28
C VAL A 14 17.55 -2.43 2.22
N ILE A 15 16.82 -1.40 2.65
CA ILE A 15 16.04 -0.54 1.78
C ILE A 15 16.72 0.83 1.69
N PHE A 16 17.12 1.21 0.47
CA PHE A 16 17.62 2.56 0.20
C PHE A 16 16.51 3.45 -0.34
N ASP A 17 16.55 4.71 0.08
CA ASP A 17 15.63 5.74 -0.40
C ASP A 17 15.95 6.09 -1.86
N GLU A 18 15.01 6.71 -2.54
CA GLU A 18 15.23 7.19 -3.91
C GLU A 18 15.87 8.57 -3.93
N LYS A 19 16.30 8.99 -5.12
CA LYS A 19 16.73 10.37 -5.32
C LYS A 19 15.57 11.32 -4.96
N PRO A 20 15.85 12.49 -4.33
CA PRO A 20 14.82 13.46 -3.96
C PRO A 20 13.84 13.80 -5.09
N GLU A 21 14.36 14.03 -6.29
CA GLU A 21 13.56 14.34 -7.50
C GLU A 21 12.51 13.25 -7.84
N VAL A 22 12.82 11.98 -7.56
CA VAL A 22 11.90 10.86 -7.80
C VAL A 22 10.80 10.86 -6.73
N ILE A 23 11.18 11.11 -5.48
CA ILE A 23 10.23 11.22 -4.36
C ILE A 23 9.30 12.42 -4.56
N GLU A 24 9.83 13.58 -4.92
CA GLU A 24 9.06 14.79 -5.24
C GLU A 24 8.05 14.54 -6.36
N LYS A 25 8.47 13.83 -7.41
CA LYS A 25 7.57 13.43 -8.49
C LYS A 25 6.43 12.55 -7.99
N TRP A 26 6.70 11.56 -7.14
CA TRP A 26 5.67 10.68 -6.60
C TRP A 26 4.71 11.45 -5.68
N THR A 27 5.25 12.32 -4.81
CA THR A 27 4.46 13.19 -3.96
C THR A 27 3.53 14.09 -4.78
N ALA A 28 4.03 14.69 -5.87
CA ALA A 28 3.18 15.50 -6.76
C ALA A 28 2.04 14.68 -7.39
N GLN A 29 2.33 13.46 -7.85
CA GLN A 29 1.31 12.55 -8.41
C GLN A 29 0.26 12.13 -7.38
N ILE A 30 0.67 11.91 -6.12
CA ILE A 30 -0.26 11.60 -5.02
C ILE A 30 -1.12 12.83 -4.69
N GLN A 31 -0.53 14.03 -4.70
CA GLN A 31 -1.25 15.28 -4.47
C GLN A 31 -2.31 15.52 -5.54
N GLU A 32 -2.04 15.23 -6.81
CA GLU A 32 -3.05 15.31 -7.88
C GLU A 32 -4.26 14.42 -7.60
N ILE A 33 -4.03 13.20 -7.09
CA ILE A 33 -5.11 12.27 -6.71
C ILE A 33 -5.88 12.80 -5.50
N LEU A 34 -5.18 13.29 -4.47
CA LEU A 34 -5.78 13.88 -3.28
C LEU A 34 -6.67 15.08 -3.65
N ASP A 35 -6.17 15.98 -4.48
CA ASP A 35 -6.91 17.12 -5.02
C ASP A 35 -8.19 16.69 -5.76
N ALA A 36 -8.14 15.60 -6.52
CA ALA A 36 -9.32 15.06 -7.22
C ALA A 36 -10.37 14.50 -6.25
N ILE A 37 -9.93 13.84 -5.16
CA ILE A 37 -10.80 13.35 -4.09
C ILE A 37 -11.50 14.53 -3.40
N ASP A 38 -10.74 15.57 -3.03
CA ASP A 38 -11.26 16.76 -2.35
C ASP A 38 -12.23 17.57 -3.19
N LYS A 39 -11.93 17.77 -4.47
CA LYS A 39 -12.80 18.46 -5.42
C LYS A 39 -14.00 17.61 -5.86
N HIS A 40 -14.08 16.36 -5.39
CA HIS A 40 -15.06 15.37 -5.82
C HIS A 40 -15.11 15.20 -7.35
N ASN A 41 -13.97 15.39 -8.01
CA ASN A 41 -13.88 15.30 -9.45
C ASN A 41 -13.59 13.85 -9.86
N LEU A 42 -14.65 13.05 -9.95
CA LEU A 42 -14.57 11.62 -10.26
C LEU A 42 -13.97 11.35 -11.65
N GLN A 43 -14.18 12.25 -12.61
CA GLN A 43 -13.61 12.11 -13.96
C GLN A 43 -12.09 12.28 -13.96
N ASP A 44 -11.59 13.26 -13.21
CA ASP A 44 -10.14 13.44 -13.07
C ASP A 44 -9.53 12.31 -12.26
N LEU A 45 -10.20 11.86 -11.20
CA LEU A 45 -9.77 10.72 -10.40
C LEU A 45 -9.65 9.45 -11.25
N GLU A 46 -10.63 9.17 -12.11
CA GLU A 46 -10.60 8.04 -13.04
C GLU A 46 -9.36 8.12 -13.94
N LYS A 47 -9.14 9.25 -14.60
CA LYS A 47 -7.97 9.46 -15.48
C LYS A 47 -6.64 9.33 -14.74
N LEU A 48 -6.54 9.89 -13.53
CA LEU A 48 -5.32 9.90 -12.72
C LEU A 48 -4.97 8.52 -12.17
N THR A 49 -5.93 7.61 -12.07
CA THR A 49 -5.75 6.26 -11.48
C THR A 49 -5.80 5.14 -12.51
N GLU A 50 -6.17 5.44 -13.77
CA GLU A 50 -6.27 4.46 -14.84
C GLU A 50 -4.89 4.04 -15.37
N ARG A 51 -4.73 2.73 -15.64
CA ARG A 51 -3.58 2.21 -16.38
C ARG A 51 -3.99 1.05 -17.27
N HIS A 52 -3.92 1.29 -18.59
CA HIS A 52 -3.94 0.39 -19.76
C HIS A 52 -5.02 -0.73 -19.85
N ASP A 53 -5.35 -1.46 -18.77
CA ASP A 53 -6.28 -2.61 -18.81
C ASP A 53 -7.18 -2.73 -17.55
N ARG A 54 -7.05 -1.83 -16.57
CA ARG A 54 -7.79 -1.91 -15.30
C ARG A 54 -8.80 -0.77 -15.22
N ARG A 55 -10.07 -1.12 -15.39
CA ARG A 55 -11.20 -0.20 -15.12
C ARG A 55 -11.05 0.33 -13.69
N SER A 56 -11.05 1.64 -13.53
CA SER A 56 -10.76 2.30 -12.25
C SER A 56 -11.81 1.95 -11.21
N TYR A 57 -11.44 1.11 -10.23
CA TYR A 57 -12.23 0.97 -9.00
C TYR A 57 -12.13 2.21 -8.11
N ALA A 58 -11.31 3.21 -8.45
CA ALA A 58 -11.08 4.38 -7.60
C ALA A 58 -12.36 5.21 -7.39
N VAL A 59 -13.20 5.33 -8.41
CA VAL A 59 -14.51 6.01 -8.30
C VAL A 59 -15.40 5.26 -7.33
N GLU A 60 -15.63 3.96 -7.55
CA GLU A 60 -16.45 3.11 -6.67
C GLU A 60 -15.93 3.10 -5.21
N VAL A 61 -14.61 3.03 -5.05
CA VAL A 61 -13.93 3.10 -3.75
C VAL A 61 -14.24 4.42 -3.05
N CYS A 62 -14.06 5.55 -3.74
CA CYS A 62 -14.29 6.87 -3.17
C CYS A 62 -15.77 7.09 -2.84
N GLU A 63 -16.68 6.65 -3.70
CA GLU A 63 -18.12 6.73 -3.43
C GLU A 63 -18.51 5.92 -2.20
N THR A 64 -18.05 4.66 -2.11
CA THR A 64 -18.30 3.78 -0.94
C THR A 64 -17.76 4.42 0.34
N LEU A 65 -16.54 4.94 0.30
CA LEU A 65 -15.88 5.51 1.46
C LEU A 65 -16.43 6.88 1.88
N LYS A 66 -17.00 7.65 0.94
CA LYS A 66 -17.68 8.92 1.26
C LYS A 66 -18.85 8.73 2.21
N GLU A 67 -19.62 7.65 2.02
CA GLU A 67 -20.74 7.30 2.92
C GLU A 67 -20.26 7.00 4.34
N GLU A 68 -19.03 6.49 4.47
CA GLU A 68 -18.41 6.16 5.76
C GLU A 68 -17.75 7.37 6.45
N GLY A 69 -17.59 8.48 5.73
CA GLY A 69 -16.94 9.72 6.18
C GLY A 69 -15.41 9.62 6.16
N LEU A 70 -14.76 10.43 5.31
CA LEU A 70 -13.29 10.47 5.21
C LEU A 70 -12.74 11.75 5.83
N ASP A 71 -11.86 11.60 6.80
CA ASP A 71 -11.04 12.71 7.29
C ASP A 71 -9.81 12.97 6.37
N GLU A 72 -9.03 14.01 6.66
CA GLU A 72 -7.87 14.37 5.83
C GLU A 72 -6.80 13.28 5.75
N GLU A 73 -6.60 12.54 6.84
CA GLU A 73 -5.64 11.44 6.89
C GLU A 73 -6.14 10.24 6.08
N ASP A 74 -7.44 9.93 6.14
CA ASP A 74 -8.09 8.91 5.31
C ASP A 74 -7.90 9.23 3.82
N LYS A 75 -8.20 10.46 3.40
CA LYS A 75 -8.06 10.87 2.00
C LYS A 75 -6.62 10.75 1.52
N THR A 76 -5.67 11.17 2.35
CA THR A 76 -4.24 11.10 2.03
C THR A 76 -3.77 9.66 1.89
N LEU A 77 -4.13 8.79 2.84
CA LEU A 77 -3.80 7.36 2.81
C LEU A 77 -4.47 6.65 1.64
N LEU A 78 -5.72 7.02 1.32
CA LEU A 78 -6.43 6.55 0.14
C LEU A 78 -5.72 6.98 -1.15
N ALA A 79 -5.31 8.24 -1.26
CA ALA A 79 -4.57 8.75 -2.42
C ALA A 79 -3.25 8.00 -2.64
N ILE A 80 -2.49 7.75 -1.57
CA ILE A 80 -1.28 6.91 -1.60
C ILE A 80 -1.61 5.51 -2.11
N GLY A 81 -2.65 4.89 -1.55
CA GLY A 81 -3.04 3.53 -1.92
C GLY A 81 -3.49 3.40 -3.38
N LEU A 82 -4.28 4.34 -3.88
CA LEU A 82 -4.70 4.42 -5.28
C LEU A 82 -3.51 4.66 -6.22
N TRP A 83 -2.56 5.52 -5.83
CA TRP A 83 -1.32 5.73 -6.57
C TRP A 83 -0.50 4.43 -6.66
N ILE A 84 -0.28 3.73 -5.55
CA ILE A 84 0.43 2.43 -5.55
C ILE A 84 -0.26 1.44 -6.49
N GLN A 85 -1.59 1.32 -6.41
CA GLN A 85 -2.35 0.40 -7.26
C GLN A 85 -2.24 0.71 -8.75
N ARG A 86 -2.19 2.00 -9.13
CA ARG A 86 -1.93 2.47 -10.50
C ARG A 86 -0.52 2.12 -10.96
N GLU A 87 0.47 2.33 -10.10
CA GLU A 87 1.88 2.09 -10.44
C GLU A 87 2.22 0.60 -10.51
N GLN A 88 1.44 -0.27 -9.86
CA GLN A 88 1.60 -1.72 -9.93
C GLN A 88 1.05 -2.34 -11.23
N ASP A 89 1.90 -3.08 -11.95
CA ASP A 89 1.46 -4.01 -12.99
C ASP A 89 0.70 -5.25 -12.41
N LYS A 90 0.19 -6.18 -13.25
CA LYS A 90 -0.54 -7.41 -12.82
C LYS A 90 0.16 -8.17 -11.67
N TRP A 91 -0.59 -8.41 -10.59
CA TRP A 91 -0.19 -9.25 -9.45
C TRP A 91 0.27 -10.63 -9.97
N SER A 92 1.54 -11.02 -9.74
CA SER A 92 2.03 -12.34 -10.15
C SER A 92 2.30 -13.24 -8.93
N ASN A 93 1.45 -14.25 -8.74
CA ASN A 93 1.36 -15.05 -7.50
C ASN A 93 2.58 -15.94 -7.17
N ARG A 94 3.54 -16.19 -8.07
CA ARG A 94 4.52 -17.30 -7.88
C ARG A 94 5.96 -16.94 -7.48
N ARG A 95 6.39 -15.67 -7.39
CA ARG A 95 7.77 -15.35 -6.90
C ARG A 95 7.86 -14.20 -5.87
N ILE A 96 6.74 -13.77 -5.29
CA ILE A 96 6.66 -12.68 -4.28
C ILE A 96 7.42 -13.06 -3.00
N ILE A 97 7.27 -14.31 -2.57
CA ILE A 97 7.92 -14.88 -1.36
C ILE A 97 9.46 -14.83 -1.41
N ALA A 98 10.06 -14.74 -2.61
CA ALA A 98 11.50 -14.83 -2.77
C ALA A 98 12.27 -13.62 -2.24
N LYS A 99 11.77 -12.37 -2.37
CA LYS A 99 12.54 -11.18 -1.95
C LYS A 99 12.71 -11.08 -0.45
N THR A 100 11.62 -11.25 0.29
CA THR A 100 11.64 -11.21 1.76
C THR A 100 12.47 -12.34 2.34
N ILE A 101 12.47 -13.54 1.70
CA ILE A 101 13.25 -14.70 2.15
C ILE A 101 14.73 -14.64 1.73
N ILE A 102 15.05 -14.12 0.54
CA ILE A 102 16.42 -14.12 -0.01
C ILE A 102 17.29 -13.00 0.61
N GLY A 103 16.66 -11.94 1.15
CA GLY A 103 17.36 -10.73 1.59
C GLY A 103 18.01 -9.97 0.43
N GLY A 104 18.69 -8.86 0.72
CA GLY A 104 19.39 -8.05 -0.27
C GLY A 104 19.21 -6.55 -0.12
N THR A 105 19.76 -5.80 -1.08
CA THR A 105 19.70 -4.34 -1.13
C THR A 105 18.75 -3.89 -2.23
N HIS A 106 17.69 -3.17 -1.87
CA HIS A 106 16.60 -2.78 -2.76
C HIS A 106 16.25 -1.30 -2.63
N GLY A 107 15.98 -0.65 -3.77
CA GLY A 107 15.48 0.73 -3.82
C GLY A 107 13.96 0.75 -3.88
N LEU A 108 13.33 1.82 -3.39
CA LEU A 108 11.86 1.93 -3.35
C LEU A 108 11.21 1.76 -4.73
N SER A 109 11.83 2.26 -5.81
CA SER A 109 11.31 2.10 -7.18
C SER A 109 11.20 0.63 -7.59
N SER A 110 11.99 -0.25 -6.99
CA SER A 110 11.93 -1.69 -7.24
C SER A 110 10.66 -2.34 -6.67
N PHE A 111 9.93 -1.64 -5.80
CA PHE A 111 8.63 -2.05 -5.24
C PHE A 111 7.45 -1.69 -6.16
N LEU A 112 7.69 -0.89 -7.20
CA LEU A 112 6.68 -0.57 -8.23
C LEU A 112 6.87 -1.41 -9.51
N ARG A 113 8.09 -1.89 -9.80
CA ARG A 113 8.42 -2.57 -11.06
C ARG A 113 8.13 -4.08 -11.02
N ASN A 114 7.35 -4.57 -12.00
CA ASN A 114 6.96 -5.99 -12.18
C ASN A 114 8.14 -6.96 -12.39
N LYS A 115 9.33 -6.46 -12.71
CA LYS A 115 10.54 -7.30 -12.82
C LYS A 115 11.02 -7.87 -11.48
N GLY A 116 10.38 -7.51 -10.36
CA GLY A 116 10.76 -7.97 -9.03
C GLY A 116 9.65 -8.41 -8.07
N LYS A 117 8.36 -8.44 -8.45
CA LYS A 117 7.26 -8.99 -7.62
C LYS A 117 7.21 -8.51 -6.16
N SER A 118 6.71 -7.30 -5.97
CA SER A 118 6.60 -6.66 -4.66
C SER A 118 5.74 -7.46 -3.69
N THR A 119 6.18 -7.53 -2.45
CA THR A 119 5.49 -8.18 -1.33
C THR A 119 4.56 -7.21 -0.61
N CYS A 120 3.65 -7.72 0.23
CA CYS A 120 2.86 -6.87 1.14
C CYS A 120 3.75 -5.99 2.03
N LEU A 121 4.91 -6.52 2.45
CA LEU A 121 5.93 -5.75 3.16
C LEU A 121 6.51 -4.62 2.31
N ASP A 122 6.91 -4.88 1.06
CA ASP A 122 7.49 -3.87 0.17
C ASP A 122 6.54 -2.68 -0.03
N LEU A 123 5.25 -2.99 -0.20
CA LEU A 123 4.22 -1.97 -0.38
C LEU A 123 3.95 -1.23 0.92
N SER A 124 3.96 -1.91 2.07
CA SER A 124 3.79 -1.26 3.37
C SER A 124 4.95 -0.31 3.67
N VAL A 125 6.18 -0.66 3.31
CA VAL A 125 7.34 0.24 3.45
C VAL A 125 7.20 1.44 2.50
N LEU A 126 6.79 1.22 1.25
CA LEU A 126 6.54 2.32 0.32
C LEU A 126 5.44 3.25 0.85
N THR A 127 4.34 2.69 1.35
CA THR A 127 3.26 3.44 1.99
C THR A 127 3.78 4.26 3.15
N LYS A 128 4.52 3.66 4.09
CA LYS A 128 5.14 4.38 5.23
C LYS A 128 5.98 5.55 4.75
N ARG A 129 6.86 5.32 3.78
CA ARG A 129 7.75 6.36 3.26
C ARG A 129 6.98 7.50 2.61
N MET A 130 5.89 7.20 1.90
CA MET A 130 5.03 8.23 1.31
C MET A 130 4.21 8.96 2.37
N ALA A 131 3.62 8.25 3.33
CA ALA A 131 2.88 8.81 4.46
C ALA A 131 3.73 9.82 5.26
N GLU A 132 5.02 9.51 5.49
CA GLU A 132 5.98 10.42 6.13
C GLU A 132 6.14 11.75 5.38
N ASN A 133 6.10 11.74 4.03
CA ASN A 133 6.15 12.98 3.23
C ASN A 133 4.89 13.83 3.38
N PHE A 134 3.78 13.24 3.80
CA PHE A 134 2.52 13.94 4.10
C PHE A 134 2.32 14.14 5.62
N HIS A 135 3.39 14.00 6.41
CA HIS A 135 3.36 14.18 7.87
C HIS A 135 2.44 13.22 8.62
N ILE A 136 2.15 12.04 8.06
CA ILE A 136 1.41 10.97 8.72
C ILE A 136 2.40 10.01 9.38
N ALA A 137 2.41 10.01 10.71
CA ALA A 137 3.24 9.11 11.50
C ALA A 137 2.62 7.71 11.61
N GLY A 138 3.46 6.68 11.60
CA GLY A 138 3.04 5.29 11.72
C GLY A 138 4.20 4.32 11.52
N ASP A 139 3.90 3.02 11.57
CA ASP A 139 4.90 1.97 11.35
C ASP A 139 4.35 0.82 10.51
N VAL A 140 5.26 -0.03 10.02
CA VAL A 140 4.90 -1.28 9.37
C VAL A 140 4.73 -2.37 10.43
N GLU A 141 3.52 -2.89 10.52
CA GLU A 141 3.15 -3.98 11.41
C GLU A 141 2.98 -5.28 10.63
N PHE A 142 2.94 -6.41 11.36
CA PHE A 142 2.85 -7.74 10.79
C PHE A 142 1.72 -8.52 11.44
N SER A 143 0.86 -9.14 10.64
CA SER A 143 -0.10 -10.12 11.16
C SER A 143 0.51 -11.52 11.22
N GLN A 144 0.21 -12.23 12.30
CA GLN A 144 0.60 -13.62 12.50
C GLN A 144 -0.43 -14.55 11.85
N LEU A 145 -0.39 -14.65 10.52
CA LEU A 145 -1.14 -15.70 9.81
C LEU A 145 -0.40 -17.04 9.94
N ASP A 146 -0.90 -17.90 10.84
CA ASP A 146 -0.52 -19.30 11.11
C ASP A 146 0.61 -19.88 10.22
N GLY A 147 1.84 -19.84 10.73
CA GLY A 147 2.99 -20.61 10.22
C GLY A 147 3.52 -20.25 8.82
N ARG A 148 3.02 -19.19 8.17
CA ARG A 148 3.46 -18.72 6.85
C ARG A 148 4.20 -17.38 6.96
N VAL A 149 4.80 -16.92 5.86
CA VAL A 149 5.52 -15.63 5.76
C VAL A 149 4.65 -14.51 6.34
N PRO A 150 5.17 -13.70 7.28
CA PRO A 150 4.37 -12.67 7.95
C PRO A 150 3.83 -11.67 6.93
N HIS A 151 2.54 -11.36 7.04
CA HIS A 151 1.88 -10.40 6.17
C HIS A 151 2.04 -8.99 6.74
N GLY A 152 2.65 -8.09 5.98
CA GLY A 152 2.92 -6.71 6.41
C GLY A 152 1.84 -5.74 5.96
N TYR A 153 1.51 -4.78 6.83
CA TYR A 153 0.63 -3.64 6.56
C TYR A 153 1.19 -2.37 7.20
N PHE A 154 0.79 -1.19 6.72
CA PHE A 154 1.12 0.07 7.38
C PHE A 154 0.00 0.46 8.34
N ARG A 155 0.35 0.81 9.59
CA ARG A 155 -0.57 1.36 10.58
C ARG A 155 -0.11 2.76 10.99
N SER A 156 -0.98 3.74 10.81
CA SER A 156 -0.77 5.10 11.33
C SER A 156 -0.94 5.13 12.86
N ASN A 157 -0.37 6.15 13.51
CA ASN A 157 -0.54 6.37 14.94
C ASN A 157 -2.00 6.67 15.34
N SER A 158 -2.83 7.12 14.40
CA SER A 158 -4.27 7.33 14.61
C SER A 158 -5.08 6.03 14.58
N GLY A 159 -4.47 4.91 14.16
CA GLY A 159 -5.11 3.60 14.05
C GLY A 159 -5.69 3.28 12.68
N LYS A 160 -5.53 4.15 11.68
CA LYS A 160 -5.83 3.84 10.27
C LYS A 160 -4.80 2.89 9.69
N ILE A 161 -5.24 1.94 8.88
CA ILE A 161 -4.42 0.88 8.30
C ILE A 161 -4.47 0.96 6.77
N VAL A 162 -3.31 0.81 6.13
CA VAL A 162 -3.20 0.63 4.69
C VAL A 162 -2.58 -0.72 4.38
N ASP A 163 -3.37 -1.55 3.72
CA ASP A 163 -2.98 -2.86 3.21
C ASP A 163 -3.48 -3.01 1.77
N ILE A 164 -2.56 -2.79 0.83
CA ILE A 164 -2.82 -2.85 -0.61
C ILE A 164 -3.27 -4.25 -1.06
N TRP A 165 -2.95 -5.30 -0.29
CA TRP A 165 -3.27 -6.68 -0.66
C TRP A 165 -4.66 -7.10 -0.18
N LEU A 166 -4.95 -6.98 1.11
CA LEU A 166 -6.24 -7.36 1.68
C LEU A 166 -7.34 -6.33 1.36
N GLY A 167 -6.96 -5.06 1.29
CA GLY A 167 -7.86 -3.93 1.10
C GLY A 167 -7.97 -3.43 -0.33
N TRP A 168 -7.53 -4.18 -1.35
CA TRP A 168 -7.42 -3.66 -2.73
C TRP A 168 -8.70 -2.97 -3.25
N LYS A 169 -9.89 -3.48 -2.89
CA LYS A 169 -11.21 -2.91 -3.23
C LYS A 169 -11.56 -1.59 -2.53
N ARG A 170 -10.69 -1.10 -1.64
CA ARG A 170 -10.84 0.13 -0.85
C ARG A 170 -9.60 1.01 -0.97
N GLY A 171 -8.86 0.89 -2.08
CA GLY A 171 -7.56 1.53 -2.22
C GLY A 171 -6.51 1.01 -1.22
N GLY A 172 -6.78 -0.08 -0.50
CA GLY A 172 -5.99 -0.58 0.62
C GLY A 172 -6.36 0.02 1.98
N LEU A 173 -7.26 1.01 2.05
CA LEU A 173 -7.58 1.72 3.29
C LEU A 173 -8.59 0.98 4.17
N PHE A 174 -8.24 0.87 5.45
CA PHE A 174 -9.13 0.53 6.56
C PHE A 174 -9.04 1.65 7.61
N GLN A 175 -10.17 2.32 7.87
CA GLN A 175 -10.21 3.47 8.77
C GLN A 175 -10.03 3.10 10.25
N ASN A 176 -10.11 1.81 10.59
CA ASN A 176 -9.86 1.30 11.93
C ASN A 176 -9.51 -0.19 11.90
N GLU A 177 -8.95 -0.66 13.01
CA GLU A 177 -8.53 -2.05 13.24
C GLU A 177 -9.67 -3.05 13.10
N LYS A 178 -10.87 -2.74 13.62
CA LYS A 178 -12.03 -3.64 13.51
C LYS A 178 -12.37 -3.99 12.06
N LYS A 179 -12.43 -3.00 11.16
CA LYS A 179 -12.69 -3.21 9.73
C LYS A 179 -11.58 -4.05 9.06
N PHE A 180 -10.34 -3.90 9.53
CA PHE A 180 -9.20 -4.66 9.05
C PHE A 180 -9.29 -6.13 9.49
N GLU A 181 -9.53 -6.39 10.77
CA GLU A 181 -9.69 -7.73 11.34
C GLU A 181 -10.84 -8.51 10.70
N GLU A 182 -12.01 -7.87 10.52
CA GLU A 182 -13.16 -8.47 9.82
C GLU A 182 -12.78 -8.96 8.42
N LYS A 183 -11.95 -8.18 7.70
CA LYS A 183 -11.47 -8.53 6.37
C LYS A 183 -10.41 -9.62 6.40
N GLU A 184 -9.52 -9.59 7.38
CA GLU A 184 -8.48 -10.58 7.59
C GLU A 184 -9.10 -11.96 7.88
N GLU A 185 -10.11 -12.03 8.75
CA GLU A 185 -10.87 -13.24 9.05
C GLU A 185 -11.52 -13.84 7.80
N MET A 186 -12.18 -13.01 6.97
CA MET A 186 -12.77 -13.47 5.70
C MET A 186 -11.71 -13.95 4.69
N SER A 187 -10.51 -13.38 4.74
CA SER A 187 -9.41 -13.66 3.81
C SER A 187 -8.63 -14.94 4.17
N LYS A 188 -8.74 -15.43 5.42
CA LYS A 188 -8.27 -16.78 5.81
C LYS A 188 -8.87 -17.90 4.95
N HIS A 189 -9.99 -17.65 4.25
CA HIS A 189 -10.57 -18.57 3.26
C HIS A 189 -9.96 -18.48 1.85
N LEU A 190 -9.17 -17.46 1.53
CA LEU A 190 -8.59 -17.23 0.19
C LEU A 190 -7.07 -17.42 0.13
N CYS A 191 -6.35 -17.25 1.23
CA CYS A 191 -4.91 -17.50 1.31
C CYS A 191 -4.56 -18.95 1.73
N GLY A 192 -5.58 -19.82 1.83
CA GLY A 192 -5.51 -21.18 2.38
C GLY A 192 -6.15 -22.27 1.51
N LYS A 193 -6.00 -22.22 0.18
CA LYS A 193 -6.05 -23.40 -0.69
C LYS A 193 -4.84 -23.44 -1.61
#